data_AF-A0A941IF24-F1
#
_entry.id   AF-A0A941IF24-F1
#
_cell.length_a   1.000
_cell.length_b   1.000
_cell.length_c   1.000
_cell.angle_alpha   90.00
_cell.angle_beta   90.00
_cell.angle_gamma   90.00
#
_symmetry.space_group_name_H-M   'P 1'
#
loop_
_entity.id
_entity.type
_entity.pdbx_description
1 polymer ?
#
loop_
_entity_poly.entity_id
_entity_poly.type
_entity_poly.pdbx_seq_one_letter_code
_entity_poly.pdbx_strand_id
1 'polypeptide(L)'
;MNKIKTFLLQLFGSVPSTKKTISEQAQAFIDTANDEMLAQQAEHAANWRYGKEKAWTADLEAGVIVFQFHGARTGTSHFQTIGIYNEIDNSFAWGWAQTKIPPSLREHATIARHWGRAQKHPMFQNKVVQCTMEDAWQFAAVTRKLTGAYSIYRGRVGSRYIFMTTDEIHIDGIREQAERQLNKANSLPIAPPDNPTKAAIDRSAGSHWANVRRNLHWK
;
A
#
# COMPACT_ATOMS: atom_id res chain seq x y z
N MET A 1 48.74 39.24 -40.68
CA MET A 1 49.33 38.77 -39.40
C MET A 1 48.51 39.34 -38.25
N ASN A 2 48.12 38.64 -37.20
CA ASN A 2 47.92 37.22 -36.95
C ASN A 2 47.24 37.16 -35.56
N LYS A 3 46.13 36.42 -35.49
CA LYS A 3 45.74 35.58 -34.34
C LYS A 3 45.53 36.24 -32.96
N ILE A 4 44.46 37.03 -32.80
CA ILE A 4 43.74 37.17 -31.49
C ILE A 4 42.23 36.92 -31.70
N LYS A 5 41.91 35.97 -32.57
CA LYS A 5 40.68 35.21 -32.48
C LYS A 5 41.09 33.85 -31.89
N THR A 6 40.33 33.35 -30.93
CA THR A 6 40.43 31.99 -30.36
C THR A 6 41.28 31.84 -29.08
N PHE A 7 40.85 32.42 -27.95
CA PHE A 7 41.31 31.94 -26.63
C PHE A 7 40.31 32.20 -25.48
N LEU A 8 39.01 31.98 -25.67
CA LEU A 8 38.01 31.87 -24.58
C LEU A 8 36.82 30.99 -25.02
N LEU A 9 37.08 29.79 -25.55
CA LEU A 9 36.03 28.84 -25.95
C LEU A 9 36.39 27.36 -25.71
N GLN A 10 37.37 27.06 -24.86
CA GLN A 10 37.77 25.69 -24.53
C GLN A 10 37.84 25.39 -23.01
N LEU A 11 37.02 26.08 -22.20
CA LEU A 11 36.86 25.75 -20.77
C LEU A 11 35.40 25.65 -20.29
N PHE A 12 34.42 25.78 -21.17
CA PHE A 12 33.03 25.46 -20.84
C PHE A 12 32.70 24.09 -21.41
N GLY A 13 32.98 23.05 -20.62
CA GLY A 13 32.25 21.80 -20.76
C GLY A 13 30.77 22.12 -20.85
N SER A 14 30.09 21.49 -21.81
CA SER A 14 28.65 21.62 -22.05
C SER A 14 27.91 21.76 -20.71
N VAL A 15 27.39 22.95 -20.41
CA VAL A 15 26.52 23.13 -19.23
C VAL A 15 25.33 22.21 -19.48
N PRO A 16 25.11 21.15 -18.67
CA PRO A 16 23.98 20.27 -18.91
C PRO A 16 22.71 21.11 -18.88
N SER A 17 21.90 20.97 -19.93
CA SER A 17 20.63 21.69 -20.04
C SER A 17 19.77 21.40 -18.81
N THR A 18 19.64 22.39 -17.92
CA THR A 18 18.99 22.24 -16.61
C THR A 18 17.57 21.70 -16.72
N LYS A 19 16.87 21.96 -17.83
CA LYS A 19 15.54 21.39 -18.10
C LYS A 19 15.58 19.87 -18.29
N LYS A 20 16.55 19.36 -19.05
CA LYS A 20 16.71 17.92 -19.33
C LYS A 20 17.00 17.16 -18.04
N THR A 21 17.88 17.72 -17.19
CA THR A 21 18.23 17.13 -15.90
C THR A 21 17.05 17.08 -14.92
N ILE A 22 16.22 18.13 -14.86
CA ILE A 22 15.01 18.13 -14.00
C ILE A 22 13.99 17.08 -14.47
N SER A 23 13.74 16.96 -15.78
CA SER A 23 12.82 15.94 -16.30
C SER A 23 13.31 14.52 -16.04
N GLU A 24 14.62 14.27 -16.14
CA GLU A 24 15.21 12.96 -15.84
C GLU A 24 15.10 12.60 -14.36
N GLN A 25 15.37 13.56 -13.46
CA GLN A 25 15.21 13.36 -12.02
C GLN A 25 13.76 13.12 -11.62
N ALA A 26 12.82 13.86 -12.22
CA ALA A 26 11.40 13.69 -11.98
C ALA A 26 10.94 12.29 -12.43
N GLN A 27 11.39 11.84 -13.61
CA GLN A 27 11.06 10.50 -14.11
C GLN A 27 11.63 9.41 -13.21
N ALA A 28 12.90 9.51 -12.81
CA ALA A 28 13.51 8.53 -11.90
C ALA A 28 12.78 8.45 -10.54
N PHE A 29 12.28 9.58 -10.03
CA PHE A 29 11.47 9.60 -8.82
C PHE A 29 10.11 8.92 -9.01
N ILE A 30 9.45 9.14 -10.16
CA ILE A 30 8.19 8.47 -10.53
C ILE A 30 8.40 6.96 -10.61
N ASP A 31 9.44 6.51 -11.30
CA ASP A 31 9.75 5.09 -11.48
C ASP A 31 9.99 4.42 -10.13
N THR A 32 10.83 5.04 -9.28
CA THR A 32 11.08 4.55 -7.92
C THR A 32 9.79 4.48 -7.09
N ALA A 33 8.91 5.49 -7.19
CA ALA A 33 7.64 5.50 -6.47
C ALA A 33 6.72 4.36 -6.92
N ASN A 34 6.70 4.06 -8.22
CA ASN A 34 5.91 2.97 -8.78
C ASN A 34 6.42 1.61 -8.31
N ASP A 35 7.73 1.37 -8.35
CA ASP A 35 8.32 0.11 -7.90
C ASP A 35 8.02 -0.16 -6.42
N GLU A 36 8.18 0.87 -5.56
CA GLU A 36 7.85 0.78 -4.14
C GLU A 36 6.35 0.52 -3.90
N MET A 37 5.48 1.18 -4.69
CA MET A 37 4.03 0.94 -4.61
C MET A 37 3.68 -0.50 -5.00
N LEU A 38 4.25 -1.02 -6.10
CA LEU A 38 3.99 -2.38 -6.57
C LEU A 38 4.44 -3.43 -5.54
N ALA A 39 5.63 -3.25 -4.98
CA ALA A 39 6.14 -4.12 -3.91
C ALA A 39 5.20 -4.10 -2.69
N GLN A 40 4.77 -2.92 -2.26
CA GLN A 40 3.83 -2.80 -1.15
C GLN A 40 2.47 -3.45 -1.45
N GLN A 41 1.88 -3.21 -2.62
CA GLN A 41 0.58 -3.79 -2.95
C GLN A 41 0.64 -5.33 -2.95
N ALA A 42 1.75 -5.91 -3.38
CA ALA A 42 1.97 -7.35 -3.30
C ALA A 42 2.00 -7.85 -1.85
N GLU A 43 2.70 -7.14 -0.95
CA GLU A 43 2.73 -7.44 0.48
C GLU A 43 1.34 -7.36 1.13
N HIS A 44 0.61 -6.27 0.87
CA HIS A 44 -0.74 -6.06 1.41
C HIS A 44 -1.75 -7.10 0.90
N ALA A 45 -1.65 -7.48 -0.39
CA ALA A 45 -2.46 -8.55 -0.96
C ALA A 45 -2.20 -9.90 -0.29
N ALA A 46 -0.95 -10.19 0.10
CA ALA A 46 -0.57 -11.40 0.81
C ALA A 46 -1.05 -11.41 2.27
N ASN A 47 -0.89 -10.30 2.99
CA ASN A 47 -1.13 -10.23 4.43
C ASN A 47 -2.61 -10.11 4.80
N TRP A 48 -3.35 -9.24 4.12
CA TRP A 48 -4.72 -8.91 4.52
C TRP A 48 -5.72 -8.88 3.37
N ARG A 49 -5.32 -9.46 2.23
CA ARG A 49 -6.18 -9.66 1.04
C ARG A 49 -6.62 -8.34 0.42
N TYR A 50 -5.72 -7.37 0.37
CA TYR A 50 -5.96 -6.13 -0.34
C TYR A 50 -6.45 -6.33 -1.77
N GLY A 51 -7.46 -5.56 -2.19
CA GLY A 51 -8.12 -5.71 -3.48
C GLY A 51 -9.11 -6.88 -3.57
N LYS A 52 -9.37 -7.59 -2.47
CA LYS A 52 -10.38 -8.67 -2.38
C LYS A 52 -11.50 -8.33 -1.39
N GLU A 53 -11.66 -7.06 -1.05
CA GLU A 53 -12.82 -6.55 -0.33
C GLU A 53 -14.11 -6.77 -1.13
N LYS A 54 -15.21 -7.04 -0.44
CA LYS A 54 -16.55 -7.17 -1.05
C LYS A 54 -17.15 -5.80 -1.34
N ALA A 55 -16.86 -4.84 -0.48
CA ALA A 55 -17.35 -3.47 -0.57
C ALA A 55 -16.43 -2.53 0.21
N TRP A 56 -16.56 -1.24 -0.07
CA TRP A 56 -15.91 -0.17 0.67
C TRP A 56 -16.86 1.02 0.78
N THR A 57 -16.71 1.81 1.83
CA THR A 57 -17.41 3.09 2.02
C THR A 57 -16.42 4.13 2.52
N ALA A 58 -16.56 5.37 2.08
CA ALA A 58 -15.75 6.47 2.56
C ALA A 58 -16.64 7.55 3.16
N ASP A 59 -16.34 7.94 4.38
CA ASP A 59 -16.94 9.08 5.06
C ASP A 59 -16.03 10.29 4.88
N LEU A 60 -16.48 11.26 4.08
CA LEU A 60 -15.72 12.47 3.79
C LEU A 60 -15.68 13.45 4.97
N GLU A 61 -16.66 13.39 5.87
CA GLU A 61 -16.69 14.25 7.05
C GLU A 61 -15.73 13.72 8.12
N ALA A 62 -15.78 12.41 8.40
CA ALA A 62 -14.89 11.77 9.35
C ALA A 62 -13.47 11.54 8.79
N GLY A 63 -13.30 11.52 7.46
CA GLY A 63 -12.02 11.20 6.82
C GLY A 63 -11.62 9.73 7.00
N VAL A 64 -12.62 8.84 7.03
CA VAL A 64 -12.44 7.41 7.31
C VAL A 64 -12.94 6.58 6.14
N ILE A 65 -12.15 5.61 5.73
CA ILE A 65 -12.54 4.55 4.80
C ILE A 65 -12.76 3.25 5.57
N VAL A 66 -13.85 2.56 5.23
CA VAL A 66 -14.20 1.26 5.78
C VAL A 66 -14.25 0.24 4.64
N PHE A 67 -13.52 -0.86 4.82
CA PHE A 67 -13.48 -2.02 3.94
C PHE A 67 -14.31 -3.14 4.55
N GLN A 68 -15.10 -3.83 3.72
CA GLN A 68 -15.84 -5.02 4.12
C GLN A 68 -15.24 -6.25 3.44
N PHE A 69 -14.77 -7.21 4.21
CA PHE A 69 -14.21 -8.46 3.71
C PHE A 69 -15.18 -9.63 3.89
N HIS A 70 -14.80 -10.80 3.37
CA HIS A 70 -15.52 -12.03 3.65
C HIS A 70 -15.46 -12.40 5.15
N GLY A 71 -16.53 -13.00 5.66
CA GLY A 71 -16.61 -13.47 7.05
C GLY A 71 -16.88 -12.36 8.08
N ALA A 72 -17.60 -11.31 7.69
CA ALA A 72 -17.97 -10.17 8.53
C ALA A 72 -16.77 -9.38 9.13
N ARG A 73 -15.58 -9.52 8.54
CA ARG A 73 -14.39 -8.73 8.90
C ARG A 73 -14.47 -7.35 8.28
N THR A 74 -14.15 -6.34 9.07
CA THR A 74 -14.09 -4.93 8.66
C THR A 74 -12.67 -4.41 8.78
N GLY A 75 -12.24 -3.58 7.83
CA GLY A 75 -10.99 -2.83 7.90
C GLY A 75 -11.30 -1.34 7.96
N THR A 76 -10.59 -0.58 8.77
CA THR A 76 -10.80 0.87 8.89
C THR A 76 -9.48 1.60 8.82
N SER A 77 -9.46 2.75 8.15
CA SER A 77 -8.28 3.61 8.08
C SER A 77 -8.69 5.06 7.80
N HIS A 78 -7.83 5.99 8.20
CA HIS A 78 -7.93 7.36 7.72
C HIS A 78 -7.43 7.45 6.28
N PHE A 79 -7.94 8.42 5.53
CA PHE A 79 -7.52 8.60 4.14
C PHE A 79 -7.35 10.07 3.75
N GLN A 80 -6.63 10.28 2.66
CA GLN A 80 -6.56 11.54 1.94
C GLN A 80 -6.92 11.30 0.49
N THR A 81 -7.63 12.23 -0.14
CA THR A 81 -8.01 12.10 -1.54
C THR A 81 -6.91 12.65 -2.45
N ILE A 82 -6.41 11.79 -3.34
CA ILE A 82 -5.39 12.16 -4.33
C ILE A 82 -6.09 12.81 -5.54
N GLY A 83 -7.12 12.16 -6.06
CA GLY A 83 -7.91 12.64 -7.18
C GLY A 83 -8.88 11.62 -7.72
N ILE A 84 -9.56 12.00 -8.80
CA ILE A 84 -10.63 11.22 -9.42
C ILE A 84 -10.28 11.00 -10.89
N TYR A 85 -10.15 9.75 -11.28
CA TYR A 85 -9.99 9.35 -12.67
C TYR A 85 -11.35 9.05 -13.30
N ASN A 86 -11.59 9.54 -14.52
CA ASN A 86 -12.77 9.23 -15.32
C ASN A 86 -12.36 8.36 -16.52
N GLU A 87 -12.89 7.13 -16.58
CA GLU A 87 -12.52 6.17 -17.63
C GLU A 87 -13.20 6.45 -18.97
N ILE A 88 -14.22 7.33 -19.00
CA ILE A 88 -14.93 7.70 -20.23
C ILE A 88 -14.09 8.65 -21.09
N ASP A 89 -13.44 9.62 -20.46
CA ASP A 89 -12.71 10.70 -21.14
C ASP A 89 -11.21 10.70 -20.83
N ASN A 90 -10.70 9.63 -20.20
CA ASN A 90 -9.30 9.44 -19.84
C ASN A 90 -8.71 10.68 -19.16
N SER A 91 -9.40 11.17 -18.12
CA SER A 91 -8.97 12.35 -17.38
C SER A 91 -8.79 12.08 -15.89
N PHE A 92 -7.83 12.77 -15.29
CA PHE A 92 -7.61 12.79 -13.84
C PHE A 92 -7.84 14.19 -13.30
N ALA A 93 -8.82 14.31 -12.43
CA ALA A 93 -9.14 15.54 -11.71
C ALA A 93 -8.49 15.50 -10.32
N TRP A 94 -7.51 16.37 -10.07
CA TRP A 94 -6.76 16.38 -8.83
C TRP A 94 -7.61 16.80 -7.63
N GLY A 95 -7.44 16.11 -6.51
CA GLY A 95 -8.17 16.34 -5.26
C GLY A 95 -8.02 17.76 -4.72
N TRP A 96 -6.82 18.35 -4.81
CA TRP A 96 -6.54 19.72 -4.39
C TRP A 96 -7.40 20.77 -5.12
N ALA A 97 -7.92 20.45 -6.31
CA ALA A 97 -8.76 21.34 -7.11
C ALA A 97 -10.27 21.13 -6.91
N GLN A 98 -10.70 20.08 -6.19
CA GLN A 98 -12.11 19.70 -6.09
C GLN A 98 -12.80 20.35 -4.89
N THR A 99 -13.69 21.31 -5.11
CA THR A 99 -14.41 22.00 -4.02
C THR A 99 -15.30 21.10 -3.17
N LYS A 100 -15.76 19.97 -3.73
CA LYS A 100 -16.63 19.00 -3.04
C LYS A 100 -15.90 18.10 -2.04
N ILE A 101 -14.57 18.02 -2.08
CA ILE A 101 -13.77 17.25 -1.12
C ILE A 101 -13.44 18.18 0.05
N PRO A 102 -13.63 17.86 1.32
CA PRO A 102 -13.22 18.76 2.42
C PRO A 102 -11.71 19.12 2.35
N PRO A 103 -11.30 20.35 2.70
CA PRO A 103 -9.89 20.75 2.64
C PRO A 103 -8.95 19.82 3.43
N SER A 104 -9.41 19.29 4.56
CA SER A 104 -8.69 18.32 5.40
C SER A 104 -8.39 16.99 4.70
N LEU A 105 -9.06 16.69 3.58
CA LEU A 105 -8.84 15.48 2.79
C LEU A 105 -8.06 15.75 1.48
N ARG A 106 -7.48 16.94 1.33
CA ARG A 106 -6.73 17.35 0.11
C ARG A 106 -5.25 17.57 0.36
N GLU A 107 -4.75 17.32 1.57
CA GLU A 107 -3.40 17.71 1.98
C GLU A 107 -2.35 16.97 1.15
N HIS A 108 -2.52 15.65 0.98
CA HIS A 108 -1.60 14.83 0.20
C HIS A 108 -1.58 15.23 -1.29
N ALA A 109 -2.73 15.48 -1.89
CA ALA A 109 -2.79 16.01 -3.26
C ALA A 109 -2.11 17.38 -3.39
N THR A 110 -2.20 18.22 -2.35
CA THR A 110 -1.56 19.53 -2.32
C THR A 110 -0.03 19.41 -2.27
N ILE A 111 0.51 18.46 -1.50
CA ILE A 111 1.93 18.13 -1.48
C ILE A 111 2.42 17.67 -2.86
N ALA A 112 1.66 16.78 -3.53
CA ALA A 112 1.97 16.34 -4.89
C ALA A 112 2.01 17.51 -5.89
N ARG A 113 1.10 18.48 -5.76
CA ARG A 113 1.12 19.71 -6.55
C ARG A 113 2.38 20.55 -6.31
N HIS A 114 2.81 20.69 -5.05
CA HIS A 114 4.03 21.43 -4.71
C HIS A 114 5.27 20.78 -5.32
N TRP A 115 5.37 19.45 -5.24
CA TRP A 115 6.42 18.70 -5.92
C TRP A 115 6.36 18.91 -7.43
N GLY A 116 5.18 18.82 -8.04
CA GLY A 116 4.97 19.08 -9.47
C GLY A 116 5.45 20.46 -9.92
N ARG A 117 5.28 21.49 -9.09
CA ARG A 117 5.81 22.84 -9.34
C ARG A 117 7.32 22.88 -9.27
N ALA A 118 7.92 22.27 -8.24
CA ALA A 118 9.37 22.20 -8.07
C ALA A 118 10.05 21.49 -9.26
N GLN A 119 9.44 20.40 -9.73
CA GLN A 119 9.93 19.61 -10.87
C GLN A 119 9.49 20.15 -12.24
N LYS A 120 8.72 21.25 -12.29
CA LYS A 120 8.13 21.79 -13.53
C LYS A 120 7.34 20.73 -14.33
N HIS A 121 6.72 19.78 -13.63
CA HIS A 121 5.97 18.66 -14.22
C HIS A 121 4.48 19.03 -14.39
N PRO A 122 3.99 19.26 -15.63
CA PRO A 122 2.65 19.82 -15.85
C PRO A 122 1.52 18.91 -15.38
N MET A 123 1.71 17.58 -15.43
CA MET A 123 0.69 16.60 -15.02
C MET A 123 0.27 16.71 -13.55
N PHE A 124 1.12 17.31 -12.69
CA PHE A 124 0.85 17.51 -11.27
C PHE A 124 0.38 18.93 -10.94
N GLN A 125 0.40 19.85 -11.91
CA GLN A 125 0.09 21.27 -11.70
C GLN A 125 -1.30 21.68 -12.18
N ASN A 126 -1.75 21.04 -13.26
CA ASN A 126 -3.05 21.31 -13.87
C ASN A 126 -4.17 20.66 -13.05
N LYS A 127 -5.31 21.35 -12.93
CA LYS A 127 -6.46 20.88 -12.13
C LYS A 127 -7.02 19.55 -12.65
N VAL A 128 -7.06 19.42 -13.96
CA VAL A 128 -7.50 18.24 -14.69
C VAL A 128 -6.46 17.97 -15.77
N VAL A 129 -6.08 16.70 -15.93
CA VAL A 129 -5.11 16.27 -16.93
C VAL A 129 -5.67 15.11 -17.74
N GLN A 130 -5.32 15.06 -19.02
CA GLN A 130 -5.61 13.92 -19.89
C GLN A 130 -4.53 12.87 -19.66
N CYS A 131 -4.91 11.67 -19.24
CA CYS A 131 -3.98 10.63 -18.85
C CYS A 131 -4.59 9.23 -18.96
N THR A 132 -3.73 8.23 -19.00
CA THR A 132 -4.13 6.83 -18.89
C THR A 132 -4.43 6.45 -17.44
N MET A 133 -5.02 5.27 -17.24
CA MET A 133 -5.16 4.71 -15.89
C MET A 133 -3.80 4.39 -15.25
N GLU A 134 -2.81 4.04 -16.06
CA GLU A 134 -1.44 3.82 -15.59
C GLU A 134 -0.87 5.11 -15.01
N ASP A 135 -0.97 6.22 -15.74
CA ASP A 135 -0.55 7.54 -15.24
C ASP A 135 -1.24 7.92 -13.93
N ALA A 136 -2.54 7.61 -13.78
CA ALA A 136 -3.28 7.86 -12.55
C ALA A 136 -2.71 7.06 -11.35
N TRP A 137 -2.27 5.82 -11.57
CA TRP A 137 -1.54 5.04 -10.58
C TRP A 137 -0.18 5.67 -10.27
N GLN A 138 0.54 6.18 -11.26
CA GLN A 138 1.81 6.88 -11.03
C GLN A 138 1.63 8.16 -10.20
N PHE A 139 0.56 8.92 -10.43
CA PHE A 139 0.21 10.08 -9.60
C PHE A 139 -0.01 9.67 -8.15
N ALA A 140 -0.68 8.54 -7.94
CA ALA A 140 -0.92 8.02 -6.62
C ALA A 140 0.37 7.54 -5.94
N ALA A 141 1.22 6.81 -6.67
CA ALA A 141 2.53 6.32 -6.22
C ALA A 141 3.42 7.48 -5.74
N VAL A 142 3.57 8.52 -6.58
CA VAL A 142 4.30 9.74 -6.24
C VAL A 142 3.71 10.41 -5.00
N THR A 143 2.38 10.54 -4.93
CA THR A 143 1.72 11.18 -3.80
C THR A 143 1.98 10.43 -2.49
N ARG A 144 1.86 9.09 -2.49
CA ARG A 144 2.20 8.25 -1.32
C ARG A 144 3.66 8.43 -0.92
N LYS A 145 4.60 8.34 -1.87
CA LYS A 145 6.03 8.47 -1.59
C LYS A 145 6.39 9.81 -0.97
N LEU A 146 5.80 10.90 -1.47
CA LEU A 146 6.03 12.26 -0.95
C LEU A 146 5.48 12.49 0.45
N THR A 147 4.39 11.80 0.79
CA THR A 147 3.65 12.01 2.04
C THR A 147 4.04 11.00 3.12
N GLY A 148 4.73 9.92 2.75
CA GLY A 148 5.00 8.81 3.64
C GLY A 148 3.74 8.01 4.01
N ALA A 149 2.64 8.20 3.27
CA ALA A 149 1.39 7.52 3.57
C ALA A 149 1.57 5.99 3.50
N TYR A 150 0.80 5.29 4.34
CA TYR A 150 0.96 3.86 4.46
C TYR A 150 0.60 3.16 3.17
N SER A 151 -0.56 3.42 2.55
CA SER A 151 -0.94 2.77 1.29
C SER A 151 -1.68 3.67 0.30
N ILE A 152 -2.00 3.11 -0.87
CA ILE A 152 -2.83 3.75 -1.90
C ILE A 152 -3.98 2.83 -2.22
N TYR A 153 -5.21 3.32 -2.12
CA TYR A 153 -6.44 2.64 -2.53
C TYR A 153 -7.13 3.32 -3.71
N ARG A 154 -7.78 2.51 -4.53
CA ARG A 154 -8.59 2.96 -5.66
C ARG A 154 -9.99 2.36 -5.60
N GLY A 155 -10.97 3.18 -5.24
CA GLY A 155 -12.37 2.80 -5.19
C GLY A 155 -13.14 3.17 -6.46
N ARG A 156 -13.94 2.26 -7.01
CA ARG A 156 -14.80 2.52 -8.19
C ARG A 156 -16.14 3.13 -7.78
N VAL A 157 -16.56 4.21 -8.44
CA VAL A 157 -17.85 4.90 -8.29
C VAL A 157 -18.43 5.20 -9.67
N GLY A 158 -19.37 4.38 -10.14
CA GLY A 158 -19.88 4.47 -11.52
C GLY A 158 -18.73 4.27 -12.52
N SER A 159 -18.55 5.22 -13.45
CA SER A 159 -17.46 5.23 -14.44
C SER A 159 -16.18 5.93 -13.95
N ARG A 160 -16.09 6.22 -12.65
CA ARG A 160 -14.97 6.97 -12.06
C ARG A 160 -14.25 6.12 -11.02
N TYR A 161 -12.98 6.45 -10.80
CA TYR A 161 -12.16 5.86 -9.77
C TYR A 161 -11.61 6.95 -8.87
N ILE A 162 -11.83 6.82 -7.57
CA ILE A 162 -11.27 7.72 -6.57
C ILE A 162 -9.97 7.09 -6.09
N PHE A 163 -8.88 7.83 -6.23
CA PHE A 163 -7.57 7.47 -5.71
C PHE A 163 -7.35 8.14 -4.36
N MET A 164 -6.96 7.34 -3.39
CA MET A 164 -6.78 7.75 -2.00
C MET A 164 -5.45 7.23 -1.49
N THR A 165 -4.77 7.97 -0.63
CA THR A 165 -3.80 7.36 0.28
C THR A 165 -4.51 6.95 1.56
N THR A 166 -4.06 5.90 2.22
CA THR A 166 -4.56 5.48 3.53
C THR A 166 -3.43 5.41 4.54
N ASP A 167 -3.78 5.50 5.81
CA ASP A 167 -2.91 5.07 6.89
C ASP A 167 -2.90 3.54 6.99
N GLU A 168 -2.32 3.02 8.07
CA GLU A 168 -2.43 1.59 8.38
C GLU A 168 -3.91 1.19 8.48
N ILE A 169 -4.21 -0.02 8.01
CA ILE A 169 -5.58 -0.54 8.01
C ILE A 169 -5.78 -1.43 9.22
N HIS A 170 -6.66 -0.99 10.11
CA HIS A 170 -7.02 -1.72 11.31
C HIS A 170 -8.13 -2.71 10.97
N ILE A 171 -7.87 -4.01 11.11
CA ILE A 171 -8.85 -5.05 10.76
C ILE A 171 -9.46 -5.66 12.02
N ASP A 172 -10.77 -5.51 12.14
CA ASP A 172 -11.55 -6.15 13.19
C ASP A 172 -11.53 -7.68 13.00
N GLY A 173 -11.16 -8.39 14.06
CA GLY A 173 -11.12 -9.85 14.11
C GLY A 173 -9.74 -10.51 14.02
N ILE A 174 -8.67 -9.81 13.59
CA ILE A 174 -7.30 -10.37 13.69
C ILE A 174 -6.90 -10.46 15.16
N ARG A 175 -7.19 -9.42 15.95
CA ARG A 175 -6.88 -9.39 17.39
C ARG A 175 -7.64 -10.46 18.15
N GLU A 176 -8.93 -10.62 17.86
CA GLU A 176 -9.77 -11.60 18.54
C GLU A 176 -9.39 -13.05 18.21
N GLN A 177 -8.96 -13.34 16.97
CA GLN A 177 -8.46 -14.67 16.60
C GLN A 177 -7.09 -14.98 17.19
N ALA A 178 -6.18 -14.00 17.22
CA ALA A 178 -4.88 -14.12 17.88
C ALA A 178 -5.04 -14.32 19.40
N GLU A 179 -5.92 -13.55 20.05
CA GLU A 179 -6.26 -13.70 21.47
C GLU A 179 -6.93 -15.06 21.75
N ARG A 180 -7.85 -15.52 20.90
CA ARG A 180 -8.46 -16.86 21.02
C ARG A 180 -7.44 -17.98 20.83
N GLN A 181 -6.50 -17.84 19.90
CA GLN A 181 -5.44 -18.84 19.70
C GLN A 181 -4.45 -18.85 20.86
N LEU A 182 -4.07 -17.68 21.39
CA LEU A 182 -3.22 -17.55 22.57
C LEU A 182 -3.90 -18.17 23.80
N ASN A 183 -5.19 -17.87 24.01
CA ASN A 183 -5.96 -18.45 25.11
C ASN A 183 -6.14 -19.96 24.95
N LYS A 184 -6.32 -20.47 23.73
CA LYS A 184 -6.37 -21.90 23.45
C LYS A 184 -5.03 -22.59 23.74
N ALA A 185 -3.91 -21.98 23.34
CA ALA A 185 -2.57 -22.50 23.61
C ALA A 185 -2.25 -22.53 25.13
N ASN A 186 -2.70 -21.51 25.87
CA ASN A 186 -2.54 -21.43 27.32
C ASN A 186 -3.56 -22.30 28.10
N SER A 187 -4.62 -22.78 27.45
CA SER A 187 -5.59 -23.72 28.02
C SER A 187 -5.28 -25.20 27.74
N LEU A 188 -4.17 -25.50 27.03
CA LEU A 188 -3.72 -26.88 26.89
C LEU A 188 -3.32 -27.41 28.28
N PRO A 189 -3.80 -28.61 28.69
CA PRO A 189 -3.44 -29.16 29.98
C PRO A 189 -1.91 -29.29 30.03
N ILE A 190 -1.30 -28.65 31.03
CA ILE A 190 0.08 -28.94 31.42
C ILE A 190 0.08 -30.44 31.70
N ALA A 191 0.78 -31.22 30.88
CA ALA A 191 0.92 -32.65 31.14
C ALA A 191 1.39 -32.78 32.60
N PRO A 192 0.71 -33.58 33.44
CA PRO A 192 1.17 -33.76 34.81
C PRO A 192 2.64 -34.20 34.73
N PRO A 193 3.51 -33.67 35.61
CA PRO A 193 4.91 -34.07 35.59
C PRO A 193 4.96 -35.59 35.68
N ASP A 194 5.60 -36.22 34.69
CA ASP A 194 5.86 -37.66 34.69
C ASP A 194 6.54 -37.98 36.02
N ASN A 195 5.79 -38.57 36.95
CA ASN A 195 6.30 -38.98 38.24
C ASN A 195 6.93 -40.36 38.05
N PRO A 196 8.26 -40.50 38.02
CA PRO A 196 8.90 -41.76 37.69
C PRO A 196 8.99 -42.62 38.95
N THR A 197 7.85 -43.02 39.53
CA THR A 197 7.89 -43.90 40.72
C THR A 197 6.64 -44.73 40.96
N LYS A 198 6.08 -45.39 39.93
CA LYS A 198 5.12 -46.49 40.18
C LYS A 198 4.94 -47.54 39.08
N ALA A 199 5.96 -47.78 38.24
CA ALA A 199 5.93 -48.85 37.23
C ALA A 199 7.08 -49.87 37.37
N ALA A 200 7.49 -50.14 38.61
CA ALA A 200 8.48 -51.18 38.92
C ALA A 200 8.09 -51.97 40.17
N ILE A 201 6.86 -52.47 40.22
CA ILE A 201 6.42 -53.71 40.89
C ILE A 201 5.08 -54.02 40.22
N ASP A 202 5.10 -54.68 39.07
CA ASP A 202 4.21 -55.81 38.77
C ASP A 202 4.63 -56.43 37.42
N ARG A 203 5.58 -57.36 37.48
CA ARG A 203 5.82 -58.31 36.39
C ARG A 203 5.03 -59.56 36.73
N SER A 204 3.88 -59.77 36.11
CA SER A 204 3.49 -61.07 35.54
C SER A 204 2.03 -61.04 35.07
N ALA A 205 1.81 -60.96 33.76
CA ALA A 205 0.84 -61.78 33.02
C ALA A 205 0.48 -61.11 31.68
N GLY A 206 0.46 -61.92 30.61
CA GLY A 206 -0.48 -61.70 29.51
C GLY A 206 0.04 -60.97 28.28
N SER A 207 0.69 -61.73 27.40
CA SER A 207 0.83 -61.43 25.97
C SER A 207 -0.52 -61.15 25.30
N HIS A 208 -0.68 -60.03 24.58
CA HIS A 208 -1.21 -59.98 23.19
C HIS A 208 -1.53 -58.54 22.69
N TRP A 209 -1.21 -58.29 21.40
CA TRP A 209 -1.63 -57.18 20.51
C TRP A 209 -0.99 -55.79 20.74
N ALA A 210 -0.80 -54.91 19.75
CA ALA A 210 -0.36 -54.93 18.34
C ALA A 210 -0.39 -53.44 17.87
N ASN A 211 0.43 -53.12 16.87
CA ASN A 211 0.29 -52.00 15.92
C ASN A 211 0.55 -50.53 16.33
N VAL A 212 1.83 -50.16 16.20
CA VAL A 212 2.40 -49.30 15.12
C VAL A 212 1.50 -48.23 14.48
N ARG A 213 1.96 -46.99 14.67
CA ARG A 213 1.63 -45.70 14.03
C ARG A 213 1.43 -45.75 12.50
N ARG A 214 0.41 -45.05 11.99
CA ARG A 214 0.26 -44.41 10.65
C ARG A 214 -0.93 -43.42 10.75
N ASN A 215 -1.04 -42.27 10.08
CA ASN A 215 -0.27 -41.59 9.06
C ASN A 215 -0.69 -40.10 9.02
N LEU A 216 0.27 -39.21 8.76
CA LEU A 216 0.06 -37.89 8.19
C LEU A 216 -0.21 -38.04 6.68
N HIS A 217 -1.28 -37.42 6.17
CA HIS A 217 -1.40 -37.07 4.75
C HIS A 217 -2.00 -35.67 4.62
N TRP A 218 -1.23 -34.80 3.97
CA TRP A 218 -1.68 -33.53 3.43
C TRP A 218 -2.39 -33.74 2.09
N LYS A 219 -3.48 -33.01 1.88
CA LYS A 219 -3.87 -32.39 0.62
C LYS A 219 -4.40 -31.00 0.92
#